data_AF-L7IU96-F1
#
_entry.id   AF-L7IU96-F1
#
_cell.length_a   1.000
_cell.length_b   1.000
_cell.length_c   1.000
_cell.angle_alpha   90.00
_cell.angle_beta   90.00
_cell.angle_gamma   90.00
#
_symmetry.space_group_name_H-M   'P 1'
#
loop_
_entity.id
_entity.type
_entity.pdbx_description
1 polymer ?
#
loop_
_entity_poly.entity_id
_entity_poly.type
_entity_poly.pdbx_seq_one_letter_code
_entity_poly.pdbx_strand_id
1 'polypeptide(L)'
;MTLLPKGSEKMPLLDGQQRATFPPATFADAIPRPWGRRVPQAIAHRGYKAKWPENTMAAFAAAFAVGAHAIETDLHLTKDKVVVLSHDGTLKRCFGEDRKLADCDWSYVSTLRTMKSTPSPMPRLADLLHYLTQPGMEDKWLLLDIKRDDDPDELIRRTAETFASIPSVRPWKDRIIMGCWDANYMRRCSHHLPGFSVAYIGWSLPYARQLLKHSNVSFNLLQKALVGPFGTQLLRAAEARGRQVFVWTVNEVEWMEWSIKKGGIDGLITDDPELYIEVCRRQDDDRGDERGYVMGSGLEQKMLPQESGALRWTRLYAEVIIVQIITRIIILVTRIRLGSERKRVRDGMRG
;
A
#
# COMPACT_ATOMS: atom_id res chain seq x y z
N MET A 1 9.87 -42.71 25.60
CA MET A 1 8.84 -42.45 24.58
C MET A 1 7.86 -41.45 25.17
N THR A 2 8.17 -40.17 25.03
CA THR A 2 7.56 -39.08 25.80
C THR A 2 6.82 -38.19 24.81
N LEU A 3 5.49 -38.25 24.83
CA LEU A 3 4.63 -37.46 23.95
C LEU A 3 4.45 -36.06 24.56
N LEU A 4 5.04 -35.06 23.90
CA LEU A 4 4.78 -33.65 24.18
C LEU A 4 3.35 -33.28 23.76
N PRO A 5 2.61 -32.44 24.52
CA PRO A 5 1.28 -32.01 24.12
C PRO A 5 1.36 -30.96 22.98
N LYS A 6 0.53 -31.15 21.96
CA LYS A 6 0.24 -30.16 20.90
C LYS A 6 -0.46 -28.95 21.53
N GLY A 7 0.29 -27.86 21.73
CA GLY A 7 -0.25 -26.56 22.12
C GLY A 7 -0.23 -25.60 20.93
N SER A 8 -1.29 -25.59 20.12
CA SER A 8 -1.49 -24.55 19.11
C SER A 8 -2.96 -24.15 18.98
N GLU A 9 -3.62 -23.86 20.09
CA GLU A 9 -4.92 -23.20 20.10
C GLU A 9 -5.17 -22.70 21.52
N LYS A 10 -5.59 -21.44 21.67
CA LYS A 10 -5.83 -20.68 22.94
C LYS A 10 -4.73 -19.71 23.40
N MET A 11 -4.13 -18.93 22.50
CA MET A 11 -3.67 -17.59 22.88
C MET A 11 -4.61 -16.54 22.27
N PRO A 12 -5.09 -15.55 23.05
CA PRO A 12 -5.80 -14.41 22.47
C PRO A 12 -4.84 -13.67 21.52
N LEU A 13 -5.36 -13.19 20.39
CA LEU A 13 -4.55 -12.63 19.29
C LEU A 13 -3.62 -11.47 19.70
N LEU A 14 -3.84 -10.82 20.85
CA LEU A 14 -3.02 -9.71 21.36
C LEU A 14 -2.98 -9.57 22.90
N ASP A 15 -3.45 -10.55 23.68
CA ASP A 15 -3.40 -10.43 25.17
C ASP A 15 -2.24 -11.25 25.73
N GLY A 16 -1.33 -10.58 26.44
CA GLY A 16 -0.30 -11.20 27.28
C GLY A 16 1.15 -11.13 26.78
N GLN A 17 1.42 -10.60 25.58
CA GLN A 17 2.78 -10.24 25.16
C GLN A 17 2.92 -8.72 25.06
N GLN A 18 4.13 -8.21 25.28
CA GLN A 18 4.49 -6.79 25.16
C GLN A 18 3.82 -6.24 23.90
N ARG A 19 2.96 -5.22 24.04
CA ARG A 19 2.25 -4.62 22.89
C ARG A 19 3.28 -4.34 21.81
N ALA A 20 3.19 -5.02 20.66
CA ALA A 20 4.11 -4.78 19.56
C ALA A 20 3.96 -3.32 19.12
N THR A 21 4.94 -2.49 19.46
CA THR A 21 4.97 -1.07 19.10
C THR A 21 5.81 -0.92 17.84
N PHE A 22 5.15 -0.75 16.70
CA PHE A 22 5.81 -0.36 15.45
C PHE A 22 6.17 1.13 15.51
N PRO A 23 7.33 1.60 15.07
CA PRO A 23 7.59 3.03 15.01
C PRO A 23 6.65 3.73 14.01
N PRO A 24 6.38 5.04 14.18
CA PRO A 24 5.76 5.85 13.14
C PRO A 24 6.72 6.03 11.94
N ALA A 25 6.17 6.11 10.73
CA ALA A 25 6.93 6.34 9.51
C ALA A 25 6.89 7.83 9.11
N THR A 26 7.52 8.70 9.90
CA THR A 26 7.46 10.17 9.67
C THR A 26 8.01 10.61 8.30
N PHE A 27 8.88 9.81 7.70
CA PHE A 27 9.36 10.02 6.32
C PHE A 27 8.26 9.93 5.26
N ALA A 28 7.13 9.32 5.60
CA ALA A 28 5.98 9.13 4.74
C ALA A 28 4.83 10.12 5.05
N ASP A 29 5.04 11.10 5.92
CA ASP A 29 4.03 12.12 6.24
C ASP A 29 3.69 12.97 5.01
N ALA A 30 2.45 13.47 4.93
CA ALA A 30 2.05 14.41 3.87
C ALA A 30 2.98 15.64 3.83
N ILE A 31 3.29 16.10 2.62
CA ILE A 31 4.23 17.20 2.38
C ILE A 31 3.56 18.51 2.76
N PRO A 32 4.15 19.30 3.68
CA PRO A 32 3.65 20.63 3.98
C PRO A 32 3.83 21.53 2.76
N ARG A 33 2.75 22.19 2.36
CA ARG A 33 2.76 23.28 1.38
C ARG A 33 2.60 24.61 2.11
N PRO A 34 2.93 25.74 1.44
CA PRO A 34 2.57 27.05 1.93
C PRO A 34 1.09 27.12 2.36
N TRP A 35 0.77 28.04 3.27
CA TRP A 35 -0.60 28.27 3.74
C TRP A 35 -1.20 27.12 4.59
N GLY A 36 -0.35 26.22 5.12
CA GLY A 36 -0.71 25.22 6.12
C GLY A 36 -1.43 23.98 5.58
N ARG A 37 -1.58 23.84 4.25
CA ARG A 37 -2.11 22.62 3.63
C ARG A 37 -1.02 21.56 3.58
N ARG A 38 -1.39 20.30 3.82
CA ARG A 38 -0.51 19.16 3.54
C ARG A 38 -1.02 18.41 2.32
N VAL A 39 -0.10 18.02 1.44
CA VAL A 39 -0.40 17.29 0.20
C VAL A 39 0.10 15.86 0.35
N PRO A 40 -0.73 14.84 0.09
CA PRO A 40 -0.28 13.46 0.16
C PRO A 40 0.92 13.22 -0.77
N GLN A 41 1.88 12.42 -0.32
CA GLN A 41 2.99 11.99 -1.16
C GLN A 41 2.49 11.13 -2.32
N ALA A 42 3.07 11.34 -3.51
CA ALA A 42 2.86 10.48 -4.67
C ALA A 42 3.56 9.12 -4.46
N ILE A 43 2.80 8.04 -4.37
CA ILE A 43 3.28 6.67 -4.23
C ILE A 43 2.94 5.91 -5.52
N ALA A 44 3.95 5.44 -6.24
CA ALA A 44 3.76 4.77 -7.52
C ALA A 44 3.38 3.29 -7.32
N HIS A 45 2.15 2.92 -7.66
CA HIS A 45 1.59 1.58 -7.51
C HIS A 45 2.27 0.61 -8.49
N ARG A 46 3.12 -0.28 -7.95
CA ARG A 46 3.94 -1.22 -8.72
C ARG A 46 4.89 -0.51 -9.70
N GLY A 47 5.34 0.69 -9.33
CA GLY A 47 6.05 1.62 -10.22
C GLY A 47 5.10 2.44 -11.09
N TYR A 48 5.61 2.97 -12.22
CA TYR A 48 4.80 3.78 -13.15
C TYR A 48 3.95 2.89 -14.09
N LYS A 49 3.03 2.13 -13.50
CA LYS A 49 2.23 1.08 -14.15
C LYS A 49 1.33 1.57 -15.30
N ALA A 50 0.92 2.84 -15.31
CA ALA A 50 0.12 3.41 -16.40
C ALA A 50 0.89 3.46 -17.74
N LYS A 51 2.22 3.60 -17.70
CA LYS A 51 3.08 3.70 -18.89
C LYS A 51 4.09 2.56 -19.06
N TRP A 52 4.37 1.82 -17.99
CA TRP A 52 5.38 0.77 -17.97
C TRP A 52 4.80 -0.56 -17.45
N PRO A 53 5.39 -1.71 -17.79
CA PRO A 53 4.99 -2.98 -17.18
C PRO A 53 5.19 -2.94 -15.66
N GLU A 54 4.14 -3.30 -14.91
CA GLU A 54 4.13 -3.27 -13.45
C GLU A 54 5.23 -4.13 -12.82
N ASN A 55 5.73 -3.72 -11.65
CA ASN A 55 6.77 -4.41 -10.89
C ASN A 55 8.02 -4.71 -11.73
N THR A 56 8.57 -3.69 -12.40
CA THR A 56 9.83 -3.78 -13.16
C THR A 56 10.79 -2.65 -12.78
N MET A 57 12.10 -2.87 -12.92
CA MET A 57 13.08 -1.80 -12.66
C MET A 57 12.85 -0.57 -13.53
N ALA A 58 12.39 -0.76 -14.77
CA ALA A 58 12.05 0.35 -15.67
C ALA A 58 10.86 1.17 -15.13
N ALA A 59 9.79 0.51 -14.65
CA ALA A 59 8.66 1.19 -14.04
C ALA A 59 9.04 1.93 -12.75
N PHE A 60 9.96 1.37 -11.96
CA PHE A 60 10.46 1.98 -10.73
C PHE A 60 11.32 3.22 -11.01
N ALA A 61 12.29 3.10 -11.92
CA ALA A 61 13.13 4.23 -12.33
C ALA A 61 12.30 5.35 -12.95
N ALA A 62 11.36 5.01 -13.84
CA ALA A 62 10.46 5.99 -14.46
C ALA A 62 9.58 6.70 -13.43
N ALA A 63 9.08 6.00 -12.41
CA ALA A 63 8.28 6.61 -11.34
C ALA A 63 9.07 7.68 -10.58
N PHE A 64 10.31 7.39 -10.18
CA PHE A 64 11.14 8.39 -9.51
C PHE A 64 11.55 9.54 -10.43
N ALA A 65 11.79 9.25 -11.71
CA ALA A 65 12.14 10.28 -12.70
C ALA A 65 11.04 11.33 -12.88
N VAL A 66 9.76 10.94 -12.77
CA VAL A 66 8.63 11.89 -12.80
C VAL A 66 8.33 12.52 -11.45
N GLY A 67 9.11 12.22 -10.41
CA GLY A 67 9.00 12.85 -9.10
C GLY A 67 8.19 12.07 -8.06
N ALA A 68 7.88 10.79 -8.28
CA ALA A 68 7.29 9.98 -7.22
C ALA A 68 8.18 9.99 -5.96
N HIS A 69 7.56 9.98 -4.79
CA HIS A 69 8.26 10.00 -3.51
C HIS A 69 8.59 8.57 -3.06
N ALA A 70 7.71 7.63 -3.42
CA ALA A 70 7.83 6.24 -3.05
C ALA A 70 7.29 5.31 -4.12
N ILE A 71 7.65 4.04 -3.97
CA ILE A 71 7.09 2.93 -4.73
C ILE A 71 6.32 2.05 -3.77
N GLU A 72 5.09 1.72 -4.14
CA GLU A 72 4.40 0.56 -3.59
C GLU A 72 4.70 -0.64 -4.50
N THR A 73 5.06 -1.78 -3.93
CA THR A 73 5.32 -3.01 -4.70
C THR A 73 5.04 -4.24 -3.86
N ASP A 74 4.99 -5.39 -4.52
CA ASP A 74 4.44 -6.63 -4.02
C ASP A 74 5.54 -7.68 -3.84
N LEU A 75 5.59 -8.36 -2.70
CA LEU A 75 6.60 -9.38 -2.44
C LEU A 75 6.02 -10.80 -2.64
N HIS A 76 6.78 -11.64 -3.33
CA HIS A 76 6.55 -13.10 -3.43
C HIS A 76 7.86 -13.88 -3.30
N LEU A 77 7.76 -15.20 -3.09
CA LEU A 77 8.90 -16.11 -3.16
C LEU A 77 8.88 -16.97 -4.43
N THR A 78 10.06 -17.18 -4.99
CA THR A 78 10.33 -18.32 -5.87
C THR A 78 10.41 -19.62 -5.05
N LYS A 79 10.44 -20.76 -5.74
CA LYS A 79 10.61 -22.09 -5.12
C LYS A 79 11.87 -22.17 -4.26
N ASP A 80 12.98 -21.64 -4.77
CA ASP A 80 14.30 -21.54 -4.12
C ASP A 80 14.42 -20.33 -3.16
N LYS A 81 13.30 -19.71 -2.78
CA LYS A 81 13.18 -18.70 -1.72
C LYS A 81 13.88 -17.37 -2.01
N VAL A 82 14.02 -17.02 -3.29
CA VAL A 82 14.42 -15.68 -3.71
C VAL A 82 13.21 -14.76 -3.61
N VAL A 83 13.37 -13.61 -2.94
CA VAL A 83 12.32 -12.58 -2.83
C VAL A 83 12.25 -11.81 -4.14
N VAL A 84 11.13 -11.94 -4.84
CA VAL A 84 10.85 -11.30 -6.12
C VAL A 84 9.69 -10.32 -6.02
N LEU A 85 9.63 -9.39 -6.98
CA LEU A 85 8.61 -8.36 -7.02
C LEU A 85 7.56 -8.72 -8.09
N SER A 86 6.37 -9.12 -7.64
CA SER A 86 5.26 -9.53 -8.51
C SER A 86 3.95 -9.40 -7.75
N HIS A 87 2.88 -8.97 -8.39
CA HIS A 87 1.59 -8.87 -7.70
C HIS A 87 0.93 -10.23 -7.51
N ASP A 88 0.90 -11.02 -8.58
CA ASP A 88 0.21 -12.30 -8.61
C ASP A 88 1.17 -13.41 -8.18
N GLY A 89 0.66 -14.40 -7.45
CA GLY A 89 1.38 -15.66 -7.22
C GLY A 89 1.45 -16.58 -8.44
N THR A 90 0.97 -16.11 -9.60
CA THR A 90 1.01 -16.84 -10.88
C THR A 90 1.68 -16.00 -11.96
N LEU A 91 2.33 -16.66 -12.91
CA LEU A 91 3.07 -15.99 -13.98
C LEU A 91 2.19 -15.61 -15.18
N LYS A 92 0.96 -16.14 -15.26
CA LYS A 92 0.12 -16.10 -16.45
C LYS A 92 -0.21 -14.69 -16.96
N ARG A 93 -0.66 -13.80 -16.07
CA ARG A 93 -1.12 -12.46 -16.47
C ARG A 93 0.02 -11.58 -17.00
N CYS A 94 1.15 -11.57 -16.32
CA CYS A 94 2.26 -10.67 -16.65
C CYS A 94 3.26 -11.28 -17.63
N PHE A 95 3.48 -12.59 -17.58
CA PHE A 95 4.55 -13.28 -18.31
C PHE A 95 4.04 -14.35 -19.30
N GLY A 96 2.73 -14.60 -19.35
CA GLY A 96 2.14 -15.57 -20.29
C GLY A 96 2.30 -17.04 -19.91
N GLU A 97 3.00 -17.34 -18.81
CA GLU A 97 3.28 -18.70 -18.37
C GLU A 97 2.19 -19.22 -17.42
N ASP A 98 1.56 -20.35 -17.76
CA ASP A 98 0.53 -20.97 -16.92
C ASP A 98 1.12 -21.79 -15.77
N ARG A 99 1.84 -21.11 -14.87
CA ARG A 99 2.53 -21.68 -13.72
C ARG A 99 2.37 -20.80 -12.49
N LYS A 100 2.46 -21.41 -11.31
CA LYS A 100 2.62 -20.67 -10.05
C LYS A 100 4.07 -20.23 -9.90
N LEU A 101 4.25 -19.04 -9.35
CA LEU A 101 5.58 -18.48 -9.08
C LEU A 101 6.34 -19.32 -8.05
N ALA A 102 5.64 -19.76 -6.99
CA ALA A 102 6.20 -20.59 -5.92
C ALA A 102 6.68 -21.99 -6.37
N ASP A 103 6.31 -22.42 -7.59
CA ASP A 103 6.73 -23.71 -8.17
C ASP A 103 7.97 -23.58 -9.07
N CYS A 104 8.48 -22.35 -9.26
CA CYS A 104 9.56 -22.05 -10.20
C CYS A 104 10.81 -21.55 -9.46
N ASP A 105 11.98 -22.06 -9.85
CA ASP A 105 13.27 -21.56 -9.35
C ASP A 105 13.62 -20.21 -10.00
N TRP A 106 14.42 -19.38 -9.31
CA TRP A 106 14.84 -18.08 -9.83
C TRP A 106 15.57 -18.16 -11.18
N SER A 107 16.36 -19.21 -11.39
CA SER A 107 17.06 -19.45 -12.65
C SER A 107 16.11 -19.49 -13.86
N TYR A 108 14.88 -20.03 -13.70
CA TYR A 108 13.84 -19.99 -14.71
C TYR A 108 13.12 -18.64 -14.75
N VAL A 109 12.67 -18.14 -13.58
CA VAL A 109 11.90 -16.88 -13.48
C VAL A 109 12.67 -15.70 -14.10
N SER A 110 13.98 -15.63 -13.89
CA SER A 110 14.86 -14.58 -14.43
C SER A 110 14.94 -14.53 -15.96
N THR A 111 14.59 -15.62 -16.65
CA THR A 111 14.54 -15.68 -18.12
C THR A 111 13.26 -15.05 -18.69
N LEU A 112 12.20 -14.96 -17.88
CA LEU A 112 10.89 -14.48 -18.32
C LEU A 112 10.91 -12.97 -18.58
N ARG A 113 10.02 -12.53 -19.47
CA ARG A 113 9.81 -11.11 -19.79
C ARG A 113 8.32 -10.79 -19.75
N THR A 114 7.99 -9.60 -19.30
CA THR A 114 6.61 -9.13 -19.29
C THR A 114 6.04 -9.06 -20.72
N MET A 115 4.76 -9.39 -20.88
CA MET A 115 4.08 -9.40 -22.18
C MET A 115 3.76 -8.00 -22.71
N LYS A 116 3.69 -6.99 -21.84
CA LYS A 116 3.48 -5.59 -22.25
C LYS A 116 4.76 -5.00 -22.84
N SER A 117 4.63 -4.08 -23.80
CA SER A 117 5.73 -3.24 -24.26
C SER A 117 6.19 -2.27 -23.16
N THR A 118 7.48 -2.09 -22.89
CA THR A 118 8.70 -2.80 -23.33
C THR A 118 8.92 -4.08 -22.50
N PRO A 119 9.14 -5.27 -23.12
CA PRO A 119 9.34 -6.50 -22.37
C PRO A 119 10.48 -6.39 -21.35
N SER A 120 10.17 -6.66 -20.09
CA SER A 120 11.08 -6.41 -18.97
C SER A 120 11.18 -7.63 -18.06
N PRO A 121 12.34 -7.89 -17.42
CA PRO A 121 12.48 -9.00 -16.48
C PRO A 121 11.70 -8.73 -15.18
N MET A 122 11.33 -9.80 -14.48
CA MET A 122 10.90 -9.71 -13.08
C MET A 122 12.11 -9.32 -12.21
N PRO A 123 12.03 -8.25 -11.40
CA PRO A 123 13.10 -7.88 -10.49
C PRO A 123 13.03 -8.65 -9.18
N ARG A 124 14.18 -8.84 -8.53
CA ARG A 124 14.27 -9.23 -7.12
C ARG A 124 14.14 -7.99 -6.24
N LEU A 125 13.77 -8.20 -4.98
CA LEU A 125 13.87 -7.15 -3.97
C LEU A 125 15.30 -6.60 -3.89
N ALA A 126 16.31 -7.48 -3.98
CA ALA A 126 17.72 -7.10 -3.98
C ALA A 126 18.08 -6.10 -5.10
N ASP A 127 17.51 -6.27 -6.29
CA ASP A 127 17.79 -5.39 -7.43
C ASP A 127 17.26 -3.96 -7.17
N LEU A 128 16.07 -3.85 -6.57
CA LEU A 128 15.48 -2.57 -6.17
C LEU A 128 16.27 -1.91 -5.02
N LEU A 129 16.70 -2.68 -4.01
CA LEU A 129 17.50 -2.12 -2.91
C LEU A 129 18.85 -1.59 -3.40
N HIS A 130 19.56 -2.32 -4.25
CA HIS A 130 20.80 -1.83 -4.88
C HIS A 130 20.58 -0.56 -5.71
N TYR A 131 19.45 -0.44 -6.39
CA TYR A 131 19.10 0.80 -7.08
C TYR A 131 18.90 1.96 -6.10
N LEU A 132 18.26 1.72 -4.95
CA LEU A 132 18.03 2.72 -3.90
C LEU A 132 19.27 3.10 -3.07
N THR A 133 20.41 2.43 -3.26
CA THR A 133 21.70 2.84 -2.69
C THR A 133 22.45 3.84 -3.57
N GLN A 134 21.96 4.14 -4.78
CA GLN A 134 22.58 5.14 -5.64
C GLN A 134 22.43 6.57 -5.07
N PRO A 135 23.40 7.47 -5.33
CA PRO A 135 23.31 8.85 -4.89
C PRO A 135 22.01 9.55 -5.34
N GLY A 136 21.40 10.31 -4.44
CA GLY A 136 20.15 11.03 -4.69
C GLY A 136 18.88 10.19 -4.47
N MET A 137 19.02 8.91 -4.11
CA MET A 137 17.89 8.04 -3.78
C MET A 137 17.59 8.03 -2.28
N GLU A 138 18.38 8.67 -1.42
CA GLU A 138 18.35 8.51 0.05
C GLU A 138 17.00 8.81 0.69
N ASP A 139 16.20 9.70 0.09
CA ASP A 139 14.87 10.08 0.58
C ASP A 139 13.72 9.32 -0.07
N LYS A 140 14.00 8.48 -1.08
CA LYS A 140 12.99 7.59 -1.68
C LYS A 140 12.68 6.47 -0.70
N TRP A 141 11.41 6.10 -0.57
CA TRP A 141 10.98 5.06 0.36
C TRP A 141 10.07 4.02 -0.31
N LEU A 142 9.86 2.89 0.35
CA LEU A 142 9.09 1.76 -0.16
C LEU A 142 7.91 1.42 0.76
N LEU A 143 6.77 1.10 0.15
CA LEU A 143 5.66 0.41 0.80
C LEU A 143 5.58 -1.00 0.21
N LEU A 144 5.87 -2.03 1.02
CA LEU A 144 5.98 -3.41 0.54
C LEU A 144 4.76 -4.23 0.94
N ASP A 145 3.88 -4.55 -0.01
CA ASP A 145 2.74 -5.44 0.23
C ASP A 145 3.22 -6.89 0.35
N ILE A 146 3.03 -7.47 1.55
CA ILE A 146 3.30 -8.88 1.80
C ILE A 146 2.09 -9.69 1.31
N LYS A 147 2.27 -10.38 0.19
CA LYS A 147 1.19 -11.17 -0.42
C LYS A 147 0.85 -12.40 0.41
N ARG A 148 -0.39 -12.82 0.24
CA ARG A 148 -1.02 -13.85 1.08
C ARG A 148 -0.87 -15.27 0.53
N ASP A 149 -0.28 -15.39 -0.65
CA ASP A 149 -0.10 -16.67 -1.35
C ASP A 149 1.11 -17.47 -0.82
N ASP A 150 2.07 -16.79 -0.19
CA ASP A 150 3.27 -17.38 0.39
C ASP A 150 3.11 -17.76 1.88
N ASP A 151 4.03 -18.60 2.37
CA ASP A 151 4.23 -18.74 3.81
C ASP A 151 4.72 -17.40 4.39
N PRO A 152 3.96 -16.77 5.30
CA PRO A 152 4.26 -15.42 5.76
C PRO A 152 5.49 -15.35 6.66
N ASP A 153 5.88 -16.44 7.33
CA ASP A 153 7.08 -16.42 8.17
C ASP A 153 8.34 -16.47 7.30
N GLU A 154 8.38 -17.38 6.34
CA GLU A 154 9.47 -17.52 5.39
C GLU A 154 9.63 -16.25 4.54
N LEU A 155 8.54 -15.70 3.98
CA LEU A 155 8.62 -14.49 3.16
C LEU A 155 9.20 -13.31 3.96
N ILE A 156 8.68 -13.03 5.16
CA ILE A 156 9.15 -11.91 5.98
C ILE A 156 10.60 -12.12 6.43
N ARG A 157 10.98 -13.35 6.80
CA ARG A 157 12.37 -13.68 7.17
C ARG A 157 13.33 -13.47 6.00
N ARG A 158 13.00 -13.96 4.80
CA ARG A 158 13.82 -13.75 3.58
C ARG A 158 13.91 -12.28 3.19
N THR A 159 12.83 -11.53 3.37
CA THR A 159 12.84 -10.07 3.19
C THR A 159 13.81 -9.40 4.17
N ALA A 160 13.80 -9.78 5.45
CA ALA A 160 14.74 -9.27 6.45
C ALA A 160 16.20 -9.59 6.11
N GLU A 161 16.48 -10.82 5.67
CA GLU A 161 17.81 -11.23 5.19
C GLU A 161 18.28 -10.40 4.00
N THR A 162 17.36 -10.07 3.08
CA THR A 162 17.65 -9.23 1.92
C THR A 162 17.96 -7.79 2.32
N PHE A 163 17.26 -7.23 3.31
CA PHE A 163 17.59 -5.91 3.86
C PHE A 163 18.97 -5.90 4.54
N ALA A 164 19.30 -6.95 5.28
CA ALA A 164 20.58 -7.05 5.99
C ALA A 164 21.78 -7.21 5.04
N SER A 165 21.59 -7.86 3.89
CA SER A 165 22.68 -8.11 2.93
C SER A 165 23.06 -6.90 2.07
N ILE A 166 22.23 -5.86 2.03
CA ILE A 166 22.45 -4.66 1.21
C ILE A 166 22.40 -3.42 2.11
N PRO A 167 23.51 -2.99 2.72
CA PRO A 167 23.50 -1.80 3.58
C PRO A 167 23.25 -0.51 2.79
N SER A 168 22.62 0.47 3.42
CA SER A 168 22.31 1.78 2.85
C SER A 168 22.74 2.92 3.79
N VAL A 169 23.08 4.09 3.24
CA VAL A 169 23.48 5.28 4.02
C VAL A 169 22.41 5.66 5.05
N ARG A 170 21.16 5.75 4.59
CA ARG A 170 20.00 5.88 5.46
C ARG A 170 19.40 4.49 5.69
N PRO A 171 19.26 4.00 6.94
CA PRO A 171 18.80 2.64 7.21
C PRO A 171 17.45 2.30 6.60
N TRP A 172 17.26 1.03 6.17
CA TRP A 172 16.00 0.59 5.56
C TRP A 172 14.77 0.78 6.45
N LYS A 173 14.90 0.59 7.76
CA LYS A 173 13.80 0.84 8.72
C LYS A 173 13.28 2.29 8.69
N ASP A 174 14.09 3.23 8.22
CA ASP A 174 13.75 4.66 8.11
C ASP A 174 13.28 5.03 6.69
N ARG A 175 13.05 4.03 5.82
CA ARG A 175 12.68 4.15 4.41
C ARG A 175 11.75 3.04 3.90
N ILE A 176 11.31 2.11 4.75
CA ILE A 176 10.46 0.98 4.34
C ILE A 176 9.32 0.83 5.33
N ILE A 177 8.11 0.69 4.78
CA ILE A 177 6.90 0.34 5.51
C ILE A 177 6.42 -1.03 5.01
N MET A 178 6.18 -1.96 5.93
CA MET A 178 5.65 -3.28 5.58
C MET A 178 4.12 -3.24 5.54
N GLY A 179 3.54 -3.50 4.38
CA GLY A 179 2.12 -3.64 4.15
C GLY A 179 1.61 -5.01 4.62
N CYS A 180 0.69 -5.01 5.59
CA CYS A 180 0.18 -6.22 6.24
C CYS A 180 -1.35 -6.31 6.14
N TRP A 181 -1.87 -7.48 5.79
CA TRP A 181 -3.32 -7.70 5.63
C TRP A 181 -4.06 -7.97 6.95
N ASP A 182 -3.37 -8.51 7.95
CA ASP A 182 -3.96 -8.76 9.27
C ASP A 182 -2.89 -8.80 10.37
N ALA A 183 -3.34 -8.98 11.62
CA ALA A 183 -2.46 -8.97 12.79
C ALA A 183 -1.42 -10.10 12.80
N ASN A 184 -1.66 -11.22 12.10
CA ASN A 184 -0.71 -12.32 12.02
C ASN A 184 0.54 -11.95 11.22
N TYR A 185 0.40 -11.12 10.17
CA TYR A 185 1.53 -10.58 9.41
C TYR A 185 2.30 -9.54 10.22
N MET A 186 1.56 -8.65 10.91
CA MET A 186 2.15 -7.63 11.79
C MET A 186 3.00 -8.28 12.89
N ARG A 187 2.48 -9.33 13.55
CA ARG A 187 3.22 -10.07 14.59
C ARG A 187 4.56 -10.62 14.06
N ARG A 188 4.57 -11.19 12.86
CA ARG A 188 5.79 -11.72 12.22
C ARG A 188 6.76 -10.61 11.84
N CYS A 189 6.27 -9.47 11.35
CA CYS A 189 7.10 -8.28 11.13
C CYS A 189 7.73 -7.82 12.45
N SER A 190 7.00 -7.80 13.56
CA SER A 190 7.57 -7.44 14.87
C SER A 190 8.69 -8.38 15.33
N HIS A 191 8.67 -9.64 14.90
CA HIS A 191 9.68 -10.64 15.24
C HIS A 191 10.92 -10.55 14.35
N HIS A 192 10.71 -10.57 13.02
CA HIS A 192 11.80 -10.67 12.03
C HIS A 192 12.33 -9.30 11.56
N LEU A 193 11.53 -8.24 11.69
CA LEU A 193 11.84 -6.87 11.26
C LEU A 193 11.66 -5.88 12.43
N PRO A 194 12.35 -6.07 13.58
CA PRO A 194 12.21 -5.16 14.71
C PRO A 194 12.63 -3.73 14.31
N GLY A 195 11.79 -2.76 14.66
CA GLY A 195 12.02 -1.34 14.34
C GLY A 195 11.56 -0.92 12.93
N PHE A 196 10.99 -1.81 12.12
CA PHE A 196 10.32 -1.41 10.88
C PHE A 196 8.89 -0.95 11.16
N SER A 197 8.45 0.07 10.44
CA SER A 197 7.06 0.53 10.43
C SER A 197 6.18 -0.45 9.65
N VAL A 198 4.91 -0.56 10.03
CA VAL A 198 3.93 -1.40 9.31
C VAL A 198 2.65 -0.62 9.03
N ALA A 199 1.99 -0.96 7.92
CA ALA A 199 0.69 -0.42 7.56
C ALA A 199 -0.33 -1.53 7.34
N TYR A 200 -1.53 -1.37 7.90
CA TYR A 200 -2.65 -2.27 7.63
C TYR A 200 -3.23 -2.01 6.23
N ILE A 201 -3.20 -3.02 5.36
CA ILE A 201 -3.84 -2.99 4.04
C ILE A 201 -5.29 -3.47 4.16
N GLY A 202 -6.25 -2.64 3.79
CA GLY A 202 -7.63 -3.11 3.66
C GLY A 202 -8.70 -2.03 3.51
N TRP A 203 -9.95 -2.40 3.77
CA TRP A 203 -11.12 -1.55 3.53
C TRP A 203 -12.04 -1.43 4.76
N SER A 204 -11.80 -2.23 5.80
CA SER A 204 -12.66 -2.29 6.99
C SER A 204 -12.32 -1.20 8.00
N LEU A 205 -13.06 -0.08 7.98
CA LEU A 205 -12.92 0.98 9.00
C LEU A 205 -13.09 0.47 10.45
N PRO A 206 -14.02 -0.46 10.77
CA PRO A 206 -14.12 -0.99 12.13
C PRO A 206 -12.85 -1.72 12.57
N TYR A 207 -12.21 -2.47 11.68
CA TYR A 207 -10.97 -3.17 11.98
C TYR A 207 -9.79 -2.18 12.12
N ALA A 208 -9.69 -1.21 11.21
CA ALA A 208 -8.71 -0.12 11.33
C ALA A 208 -8.82 0.63 12.67
N ARG A 209 -10.05 0.90 13.15
CA ARG A 209 -10.29 1.50 14.47
C ARG A 209 -9.85 0.62 15.64
N GLN A 210 -9.97 -0.71 15.52
CA GLN A 210 -9.47 -1.62 16.56
C GLN A 210 -7.94 -1.58 16.61
N LEU A 211 -7.28 -1.64 15.45
CA LEU A 211 -5.83 -1.51 15.36
C LEU A 211 -5.34 -0.17 15.92
N LEU A 212 -6.02 0.93 15.60
CA LEU A 212 -5.66 2.27 16.10
C LEU A 212 -5.69 2.38 17.64
N LYS A 213 -6.52 1.58 18.32
CA LYS A 213 -6.62 1.59 19.80
C LYS A 213 -5.50 0.81 20.47
N HIS A 214 -4.99 -0.22 19.82
CA HIS A 214 -4.17 -1.25 20.47
C HIS A 214 -2.77 -1.43 19.85
N SER A 215 -2.51 -0.78 18.72
CA SER A 215 -1.27 -0.94 17.96
C SER A 215 -0.80 0.40 17.40
N ASN A 216 0.51 0.54 17.19
CA ASN A 216 1.10 1.74 16.62
C ASN A 216 1.16 1.70 15.08
N VAL A 217 0.19 1.01 14.49
CA VAL A 217 0.11 0.67 13.06
C VAL A 217 -0.41 1.84 12.24
N SER A 218 0.21 2.08 11.08
CA SER A 218 -0.26 3.01 10.04
C SER A 218 -1.28 2.31 9.12
N PHE A 219 -1.88 3.02 8.16
CA PHE A 219 -3.00 2.48 7.38
C PHE A 219 -2.77 2.65 5.89
N ASN A 220 -3.06 1.61 5.11
CA ASN A 220 -3.10 1.63 3.66
C ASN A 220 -4.50 1.21 3.21
N LEU A 221 -5.40 2.16 2.97
CA LEU A 221 -6.84 1.89 2.90
C LEU A 221 -7.47 2.12 1.53
N LEU A 222 -8.50 1.35 1.21
CA LEU A 222 -9.38 1.63 0.08
C LEU A 222 -9.98 3.04 0.24
N GLN A 223 -9.64 3.94 -0.69
CA GLN A 223 -9.99 5.36 -0.60
C GLN A 223 -11.49 5.60 -0.39
N LYS A 224 -12.34 4.94 -1.18
CA LYS A 224 -13.81 5.10 -1.14
C LYS A 224 -14.41 4.68 0.21
N ALA A 225 -13.72 3.87 1.00
CA ALA A 225 -14.15 3.54 2.37
C ALA A 225 -14.04 4.73 3.33
N LEU A 226 -13.20 5.72 3.03
CA LEU A 226 -12.98 6.91 3.86
C LEU A 226 -13.94 8.07 3.55
N VAL A 227 -14.82 7.91 2.58
CA VAL A 227 -15.85 8.90 2.25
C VAL A 227 -16.95 8.87 3.32
N GLY A 228 -17.27 10.04 3.86
CA GLY A 228 -18.27 10.22 4.93
C GLY A 228 -17.68 10.46 6.32
N PRO A 229 -18.55 10.62 7.35
CA PRO A 229 -18.15 11.04 8.69
C PRO A 229 -17.26 10.03 9.41
N PHE A 230 -17.51 8.74 9.20
CA PHE A 230 -16.72 7.68 9.84
C PHE A 230 -15.27 7.64 9.32
N GLY A 231 -15.06 7.92 8.04
CA GLY A 231 -13.72 8.08 7.47
C GLY A 231 -13.03 9.32 8.03
N THR A 232 -13.71 10.48 8.05
CA THR A 232 -13.18 11.71 8.66
C THR A 232 -12.73 11.49 10.11
N GLN A 233 -13.54 10.78 10.91
CA GLN A 233 -13.20 10.48 12.29
C GLN A 233 -11.95 9.58 12.39
N LEU A 234 -11.80 8.60 11.49
CA LEU A 234 -10.62 7.74 11.46
C LEU A 234 -9.36 8.55 11.11
N LEU A 235 -9.42 9.39 10.09
CA LEU A 235 -8.29 10.25 9.67
C LEU A 235 -7.82 11.15 10.81
N ARG A 236 -8.75 11.87 11.46
CA ARG A 236 -8.42 12.72 12.63
C ARG A 236 -7.82 11.92 13.79
N ALA A 237 -8.35 10.72 14.04
CA ALA A 237 -7.87 9.89 15.14
C ALA A 237 -6.49 9.27 14.85
N ALA A 238 -6.19 8.99 13.57
CA ALA A 238 -4.88 8.57 13.09
C ALA A 238 -3.86 9.71 13.22
N GLU A 239 -4.19 10.90 12.72
CA GLU A 239 -3.38 12.11 12.83
C GLU A 239 -3.05 12.47 14.28
N ALA A 240 -4.06 12.48 15.18
CA ALA A 240 -3.86 12.74 16.61
C ALA A 240 -2.96 11.70 17.32
N ARG A 241 -2.72 10.55 16.68
CA ARG A 241 -1.82 9.49 17.17
C ARG A 241 -0.53 9.40 16.35
N GLY A 242 -0.30 10.29 15.38
CA GLY A 242 0.84 10.24 14.48
C GLY A 242 0.90 8.96 13.63
N ARG A 243 -0.26 8.41 13.24
CA ARG A 243 -0.35 7.25 12.34
C ARG A 243 -0.56 7.72 10.91
N GLN A 244 0.31 7.32 10.00
CA GLN A 244 0.18 7.66 8.58
C GLN A 244 -1.02 6.95 7.96
N VAL A 245 -1.70 7.64 7.03
CA VAL A 245 -2.79 7.06 6.21
C VAL A 245 -2.48 7.21 4.73
N PHE A 246 -2.30 6.08 4.07
CA PHE A 246 -2.20 5.95 2.62
C PHE A 246 -3.53 5.49 2.02
N VAL A 247 -3.80 5.89 0.79
CA VAL A 247 -5.02 5.48 0.06
C VAL A 247 -4.70 4.84 -1.28
N TRP A 248 -5.39 3.75 -1.60
CA TRP A 248 -5.22 3.01 -2.84
C TRP A 248 -6.56 2.62 -3.50
N THR A 249 -6.57 2.23 -4.78
CA THR A 249 -5.66 2.76 -5.83
C THR A 249 -6.44 3.90 -6.48
N VAL A 250 -5.85 5.09 -6.56
CA VAL A 250 -6.55 6.30 -6.99
C VAL A 250 -6.01 6.74 -8.34
N ASN A 251 -6.82 6.58 -9.39
CA ASN A 251 -6.40 6.86 -10.77
C ASN A 251 -7.22 7.98 -11.41
N GLU A 252 -8.39 8.30 -10.88
CA GLU A 252 -9.24 9.38 -11.38
C GLU A 252 -8.90 10.73 -10.75
N VAL A 253 -8.83 11.79 -11.56
CA VAL A 253 -8.47 13.15 -11.14
C VAL A 253 -9.38 13.68 -10.03
N GLU A 254 -10.68 13.40 -10.12
CA GLU A 254 -11.68 13.74 -9.11
C GLU A 254 -11.29 13.23 -7.72
N TRP A 255 -10.87 11.96 -7.68
CA TRP A 255 -10.52 11.26 -6.46
C TRP A 255 -9.12 11.66 -5.98
N MET A 256 -8.21 12.00 -6.88
CA MET A 256 -6.93 12.63 -6.51
C MET A 256 -7.19 13.97 -5.82
N GLU A 257 -7.93 14.88 -6.44
CA GLU A 257 -8.28 16.18 -5.85
C GLU A 257 -9.00 16.03 -4.50
N TRP A 258 -9.97 15.10 -4.42
CA TRP A 258 -10.67 14.81 -3.19
C TRP A 258 -9.69 14.42 -2.07
N SER A 259 -8.69 13.59 -2.36
CA SER A 259 -7.69 13.17 -1.37
C SER A 259 -6.87 14.36 -0.86
N ILE A 260 -6.47 15.26 -1.75
CA ILE A 260 -5.71 16.46 -1.37
C ILE A 260 -6.59 17.43 -0.57
N LYS A 261 -7.89 17.54 -0.88
CA LYS A 261 -8.83 18.44 -0.19
C LYS A 261 -9.31 17.87 1.15
N LYS A 262 -9.37 16.54 1.28
CA LYS A 262 -9.91 15.84 2.46
C LYS A 262 -9.09 16.11 3.73
N GLY A 263 -7.77 16.21 3.60
CA GLY A 263 -6.82 16.32 4.73
C GLY A 263 -6.68 15.00 5.52
N GLY A 264 -5.56 14.86 6.23
CA GLY A 264 -5.25 13.66 7.04
C GLY A 264 -4.89 12.41 6.23
N ILE A 265 -4.59 12.58 4.92
CA ILE A 265 -4.04 11.53 4.04
C ILE A 265 -2.59 11.88 3.78
N ASP A 266 -1.69 10.94 4.07
CA ASP A 266 -0.23 11.10 4.00
C ASP A 266 0.36 10.68 2.67
N GLY A 267 -0.28 9.73 1.98
CA GLY A 267 0.13 9.33 0.63
C GLY A 267 -1.02 8.79 -0.21
N LEU A 268 -0.88 8.99 -1.52
CA LEU A 268 -1.83 8.51 -2.52
C LEU A 268 -1.11 7.53 -3.45
N ILE A 269 -1.64 6.30 -3.50
CA ILE A 269 -1.12 5.22 -4.34
C ILE A 269 -1.89 5.25 -5.66
N THR A 270 -1.15 5.38 -6.76
CA THR A 270 -1.71 5.53 -8.12
C THR A 270 -0.88 4.79 -9.16
N ASP A 271 -1.54 4.31 -10.21
CA ASP A 271 -0.86 3.76 -11.38
C ASP A 271 -0.15 4.84 -12.21
N ASP A 272 -0.58 6.11 -12.11
CA ASP A 272 -0.07 7.26 -12.86
C ASP A 272 0.47 8.37 -11.92
N PRO A 273 1.69 8.20 -11.37
CA PRO A 273 2.30 9.19 -10.49
C PRO A 273 2.51 10.56 -11.17
N GLU A 274 2.79 10.61 -12.47
CA GLU A 274 2.97 11.88 -13.19
C GLU A 274 1.67 12.68 -13.23
N LEU A 275 0.55 12.02 -13.55
CA LEU A 275 -0.77 12.65 -13.52
C LEU A 275 -1.07 13.19 -12.12
N TYR A 276 -0.81 12.42 -11.06
CA TYR A 276 -1.07 12.89 -9.70
C TYR A 276 -0.20 14.09 -9.31
N ILE A 277 1.07 14.11 -9.71
CA ILE A 277 1.98 15.23 -9.45
C ILE A 277 1.50 16.48 -10.19
N GLU A 278 1.05 16.35 -11.43
CA GLU A 278 0.45 17.45 -12.20
C GLU A 278 -0.84 17.96 -11.54
N VAL A 279 -1.70 17.08 -11.01
CA VAL A 279 -2.89 17.48 -10.23
C VAL A 279 -2.50 18.25 -8.96
N CYS A 280 -1.44 17.83 -8.27
CA CYS A 280 -0.93 18.55 -7.10
C CYS A 280 -0.43 19.95 -7.48
N ARG A 281 0.29 20.08 -8.60
CA ARG A 281 0.81 21.36 -9.10
C ARG A 281 -0.31 22.34 -9.46
N ARG A 282 -1.32 21.90 -10.22
CA ARG A 282 -2.49 22.75 -10.57
C ARG A 282 -3.22 23.27 -9.34
N GLN A 283 -3.37 22.43 -8.31
CA GLN A 283 -4.02 22.82 -7.05
C GLN A 283 -3.22 23.84 -6.23
N ASP A 284 -1.91 23.92 -6.43
CA ASP A 284 -1.06 24.96 -5.85
C ASP A 284 -1.20 26.28 -6.65
N ASP A 285 -1.24 26.19 -7.99
CA ASP A 285 -1.37 27.35 -8.91
C ASP A 285 -2.74 28.05 -8.84
N ASP A 286 -3.85 27.29 -8.92
CA ASP A 286 -5.23 27.83 -8.87
C ASP A 286 -5.49 28.69 -7.61
N ARG A 287 -4.81 28.36 -6.50
CA ARG A 287 -4.93 29.10 -5.24
C ARG A 287 -4.03 30.33 -5.15
N GLY A 288 -2.95 30.38 -5.94
CA GLY A 288 -2.15 31.58 -6.14
C GLY A 288 -2.95 32.64 -6.90
N ASP A 289 -3.68 32.22 -7.94
CA ASP A 289 -4.46 33.11 -8.80
C ASP A 289 -5.72 33.65 -8.12
N GLU A 290 -6.44 32.84 -7.33
CA GLU A 290 -7.64 33.28 -6.60
C GLU A 290 -7.40 34.41 -5.58
N ARG A 291 -6.15 34.71 -5.20
CA ARG A 291 -5.81 35.77 -4.23
C ARG A 291 -4.79 36.80 -4.71
N GLY A 292 -4.41 36.77 -5.98
CA GLY A 292 -3.77 37.89 -6.68
C GLY A 292 -2.36 37.63 -7.21
N TYR A 293 -2.27 37.39 -8.52
CA TYR A 293 -1.31 38.05 -9.42
C TYR A 293 -1.83 37.92 -10.86
N VAL A 294 -2.32 39.01 -11.45
CA VAL A 294 -2.60 39.05 -12.89
C VAL A 294 -1.26 39.15 -13.61
N MET A 295 -0.86 38.11 -14.32
CA MET A 295 -0.03 38.26 -15.53
C MET A 295 -0.50 37.25 -16.58
N GLY A 296 -1.06 37.79 -17.66
CA GLY A 296 -1.55 37.00 -18.77
C GLY A 296 -0.43 36.28 -19.52
N SER A 297 -0.72 35.06 -19.95
CA SER A 297 -0.24 34.52 -21.21
C SER A 297 -1.21 33.43 -21.64
N GLY A 298 -1.86 33.65 -22.79
CA GLY A 298 -2.83 32.73 -23.36
C GLY A 298 -2.21 31.38 -23.66
N LEU A 299 -2.78 30.34 -23.08
CA LEU A 299 -2.72 28.98 -23.59
C LEU A 299 -4.17 28.50 -23.68
N GLU A 300 -4.60 28.17 -24.90
CA GLU A 300 -5.90 27.58 -25.17
C GLU A 300 -6.12 26.36 -24.27
N GLN A 301 -6.95 26.53 -23.24
CA GLN A 301 -7.51 25.41 -22.50
C GLN A 301 -8.41 24.63 -23.47
N LYS A 302 -8.00 23.42 -23.83
CA LYS A 302 -8.94 22.42 -24.36
C LYS A 302 -10.03 22.21 -23.32
N MET A 303 -11.19 22.86 -23.52
CA MET A 303 -12.38 22.66 -22.71
C MET A 303 -12.83 21.21 -22.87
N LEU A 304 -12.54 20.38 -21.87
CA LEU A 304 -13.31 19.17 -21.64
C LEU A 304 -14.74 19.59 -21.24
N PRO A 305 -15.79 18.86 -21.65
CA PRO A 305 -17.18 19.24 -21.35
C PRO A 305 -17.37 19.42 -19.84
N GLN A 306 -17.72 20.62 -19.40
CA GLN A 306 -18.10 20.87 -18.02
C GLN A 306 -19.46 20.23 -17.75
N GLU A 307 -19.45 19.01 -17.19
CA GLU A 307 -20.60 18.54 -16.43
C GLU A 307 -20.83 19.51 -15.26
N SER A 308 -22.09 19.91 -15.02
CA SER A 308 -22.40 20.77 -13.88
C SER A 308 -21.90 20.11 -12.58
N GLY A 309 -21.24 20.90 -11.71
CA GLY A 309 -20.59 20.37 -10.50
C GLY A 309 -21.52 19.52 -9.63
N ALA A 310 -22.82 19.82 -9.60
CA ALA A 310 -23.82 19.05 -8.86
C ALA A 310 -24.01 17.63 -9.41
N LEU A 311 -24.13 17.47 -10.74
CA LEU A 311 -24.25 16.17 -11.41
C LEU A 311 -22.97 15.32 -11.26
N ARG A 312 -21.81 15.99 -11.27
CA ARG A 312 -20.50 15.34 -11.03
C ARG A 312 -20.42 14.73 -9.62
N TRP A 313 -20.82 15.48 -8.59
CA TRP A 313 -20.78 14.98 -7.21
C TRP A 313 -21.82 13.89 -6.94
N THR A 314 -23.05 14.00 -7.48
CA THR A 314 -24.08 12.97 -7.28
C THR A 314 -23.65 11.61 -7.83
N ARG A 315 -23.03 11.57 -9.02
CA ARG A 315 -22.46 10.34 -9.59
C ARG A 315 -21.36 9.76 -8.71
N LEU A 316 -20.41 10.58 -8.25
CA LEU A 316 -19.32 10.14 -7.36
C LEU A 316 -19.86 9.56 -6.05
N TYR A 317 -20.86 10.19 -5.44
CA TYR A 317 -21.48 9.69 -4.22
C TYR A 317 -22.26 8.38 -4.43
N ALA A 318 -22.93 8.21 -5.58
CA ALA A 318 -23.60 6.96 -5.92
C ALA A 318 -22.59 5.78 -6.01
N GLU A 319 -21.45 5.99 -6.67
CA GLU A 319 -20.38 4.98 -6.72
C GLU A 319 -19.85 4.61 -5.34
N VAL A 320 -19.65 5.60 -4.47
CA VAL A 320 -19.20 5.38 -3.09
C VAL A 320 -20.20 4.52 -2.33
N ILE A 321 -21.50 4.82 -2.44
CA ILE A 321 -22.55 4.06 -1.75
C ILE A 321 -22.49 2.59 -2.17
N ILE A 322 -22.39 2.31 -3.47
CA ILE A 322 -22.28 0.94 -3.99
C ILE A 322 -21.07 0.23 -3.40
N VAL A 323 -19.88 0.85 -3.45
CA VAL A 323 -18.64 0.26 -2.91
C VAL A 323 -18.74 0.00 -1.40
N GLN A 324 -19.33 0.93 -0.65
CA GLN A 324 -19.52 0.78 0.80
C GLN A 324 -20.53 -0.30 1.15
N ILE A 325 -21.60 -0.47 0.35
CA ILE A 325 -22.56 -1.57 0.49
C ILE A 325 -21.86 -2.90 0.26
N ILE A 326 -21.13 -3.05 -0.85
CA ILE A 326 -20.37 -4.27 -1.18
C ILE A 326 -19.39 -4.60 -0.05
N THR A 327 -18.67 -3.59 0.44
CA THR A 327 -17.72 -3.74 1.56
C THR A 327 -18.40 -4.28 2.82
N ARG A 328 -19.58 -3.74 3.17
CA ARG A 328 -20.35 -4.20 4.33
C ARG A 328 -20.87 -5.63 4.14
N ILE A 329 -21.31 -5.99 2.93
CA ILE A 329 -21.75 -7.34 2.59
C ILE A 329 -20.59 -8.33 2.76
N ILE A 330 -19.41 -8.02 2.23
CA ILE A 330 -18.22 -8.87 2.38
C ILE A 330 -17.90 -9.08 3.86
N ILE A 331 -17.87 -8.00 4.66
CA ILE A 331 -17.61 -8.09 6.10
C ILE A 331 -18.65 -8.98 6.81
N LEU A 332 -19.92 -8.84 6.46
CA LEU A 332 -21.01 -9.63 7.04
C LEU A 332 -20.86 -11.12 6.68
N VAL A 333 -20.64 -11.44 5.40
CA VAL A 333 -20.47 -12.82 4.93
C VAL A 333 -19.24 -13.47 5.59
N THR A 334 -18.12 -12.76 5.68
CA THR A 334 -16.92 -13.27 6.35
C THR A 334 -17.18 -13.52 7.84
N ARG A 335 -17.91 -12.64 8.53
CA ARG A 335 -18.30 -12.86 9.94
C ARG A 335 -19.20 -14.07 10.11
N ILE A 336 -20.18 -14.27 9.22
CA ILE A 336 -21.08 -15.42 9.26
C ILE A 336 -20.29 -16.72 9.04
N ARG A 337 -19.39 -16.75 8.05
CA ARG A 337 -18.52 -17.90 7.78
C ARG A 337 -17.64 -18.25 8.98
N LEU A 338 -16.91 -17.27 9.52
CA LEU A 338 -16.07 -17.46 10.71
C LEU A 338 -16.87 -17.86 11.96
N GLY A 339 -18.08 -17.32 12.13
CA GLY A 339 -18.98 -17.70 13.21
C GLY A 339 -19.48 -19.13 13.08
N SER A 340 -19.78 -19.58 11.86
CA SER A 340 -20.18 -20.95 11.54
C SER A 340 -19.04 -21.94 11.78
N GLU A 341 -17.82 -21.61 11.36
CA GLU A 341 -16.62 -22.44 11.62
C GLU A 341 -16.33 -22.56 13.11
N ARG A 342 -16.37 -21.46 13.88
CA ARG A 342 -16.20 -21.49 15.34
C ARG A 342 -17.26 -22.37 16.02
N LYS A 343 -18.51 -22.35 15.52
CA LYS A 343 -19.58 -23.19 16.05
C LYS A 343 -19.31 -24.67 15.76
N ARG A 344 -18.91 -25.03 14.53
CA ARG A 344 -18.55 -26.42 14.17
C ARG A 344 -17.38 -26.97 14.98
N VAL A 345 -16.31 -26.18 15.17
CA VAL A 345 -15.15 -26.60 15.99
C VAL A 345 -15.57 -26.82 17.44
N ARG A 346 -16.39 -25.91 18.00
CA ARG A 346 -16.90 -26.04 19.37
C ARG A 346 -17.81 -27.26 19.55
N ASP A 347 -18.65 -27.54 18.57
CA ASP A 347 -19.60 -28.66 18.64
C ASP A 347 -18.89 -30.00 18.37
N GLY A 348 -17.82 -30.02 17.56
CA GLY A 348 -16.97 -31.20 17.33
C GLY A 348 -16.00 -31.54 18.46
N MET A 349 -15.64 -30.59 19.34
CA MET A 349 -14.85 -30.85 20.55
C MET A 349 -15.69 -31.36 21.74
N ARG A 350 -17.02 -31.46 21.58
CA ARG A 350 -17.95 -31.97 22.61
C ARG A 350 -18.48 -33.39 22.31
N GLY A 351 -17.99 -34.02 21.24
CA GLY A 351 -18.36 -35.36 20.80
C GLY A 351 -17.35 -36.43 21.19
#